data_AF-A0A6S6STG2-F1
#
_entry.id   AF-A0A6S6STG2-F1
#
_cell.length_a   1.000
_cell.length_b   1.000
_cell.length_c   1.000
_cell.angle_alpha   90.00
_cell.angle_beta   90.00
_cell.angle_gamma   90.00
#
_symmetry.space_group_name_H-M   'P 1'
#
loop_
_entity.id
_entity.type
_entity.pdbx_description
1 polymer ?
#
loop_
_entity_poly.entity_id
_entity_poly.type
_entity_poly.pdbx_seq_one_letter_code
_entity_poly.pdbx_strand_id
1 'polypeptide(L)' 'MNLLSTHTENRPLDVICLGRAGVDLYAREADVSFSEVSGFDRYVGGSPANIAAAVAK' A
#
# COMPACT_ATOMS: atom_id res chain seq x y z
N MET A 1 -2.50 39.97 12.65
CA MET A 1 -1.76 39.12 11.68
C MET A 1 -2.60 37.90 11.39
N ASN A 2 -3.22 37.82 10.22
CA ASN A 2 -3.91 36.62 9.76
C ASN A 2 -2.99 35.98 8.69
N LEU A 3 -2.24 34.95 9.07
CA LEU A 3 -1.46 34.14 8.14
C LEU A 3 -2.20 32.82 7.96
N LEU A 4 -2.42 32.47 6.68
CA LEU A 4 -3.04 31.24 6.17
C LEU A 4 -4.57 31.33 5.96
N SER A 5 -4.93 32.11 4.92
CA SER A 5 -6.03 31.69 4.05
C SER A 5 -5.59 30.40 3.35
N THR A 6 -6.19 29.27 3.68
CA THR A 6 -6.12 28.06 2.86
C THR A 6 -7.53 27.75 2.39
N HIS A 7 -7.79 27.96 1.10
CA HIS A 7 -9.06 27.66 0.46
C HIS A 7 -9.52 26.22 0.77
N THR A 8 -10.62 26.10 1.52
CA THR A 8 -11.29 24.84 1.87
C THR A 8 -12.29 24.39 0.80
N GLU A 9 -12.22 24.96 -0.39
CA GLU A 9 -13.20 24.70 -1.44
C GLU A 9 -12.54 23.77 -2.47
N ASN A 10 -12.86 22.48 -2.41
CA ASN A 10 -12.47 21.41 -3.34
C ASN A 10 -11.11 20.70 -3.06
N ARG A 11 -11.02 19.96 -1.94
CA ARG A 11 -10.00 18.92 -1.75
C ARG A 11 -10.58 17.54 -2.10
N PRO A 12 -10.31 16.99 -3.30
CA PRO A 12 -10.92 15.72 -3.71
C PRO A 12 -10.35 14.48 -3.00
N LEU A 13 -9.28 14.64 -2.20
CA LEU A 13 -8.59 13.55 -1.51
C LEU A 13 -8.41 13.89 -0.03
N ASP A 14 -8.89 12.99 0.83
CA ASP A 14 -8.73 13.05 2.29
C ASP A 14 -7.36 12.55 2.72
N VAL A 15 -6.79 11.58 1.98
CA VAL A 15 -5.53 10.91 2.33
C VAL A 15 -4.62 10.82 1.11
N ILE A 16 -3.34 11.15 1.29
CA ILE A 16 -2.27 10.88 0.33
C ILE A 16 -1.26 9.96 1.00
N CYS A 17 -1.14 8.73 0.50
CA CYS A 17 -0.12 7.78 0.96
C CYS A 17 1.13 7.94 0.10
N LEU A 18 2.25 8.31 0.71
CA LEU A 18 3.54 8.48 0.01
C LEU A 18 4.55 7.40 0.42
N GLY A 19 5.09 6.70 -0.57
CA GLY A 19 6.21 5.78 -0.42
C GLY A 19 6.05 4.54 -1.31
N ARG A 20 6.57 3.39 -0.88
CA ARG A 20 6.69 2.19 -1.74
C ARG A 20 5.32 1.56 -2.04
N ALA A 21 5.10 1.28 -3.32
CA ALA A 21 4.11 0.32 -3.81
C ALA A 21 4.83 -0.78 -4.60
N GLY A 22 4.46 -2.04 -4.34
CA GLY A 22 5.06 -3.19 -5.02
C GLY A 22 4.15 -4.41 -4.99
N VAL A 23 4.70 -5.54 -5.42
CA VAL A 23 4.06 -6.84 -5.36
C VAL A 23 4.83 -7.69 -4.36
N ASP A 24 4.12 -8.21 -3.37
CA ASP A 24 4.67 -9.23 -2.48
C ASP A 24 4.33 -10.61 -3.10
N LEU A 25 5.36 -11.45 -3.24
CA LEU A 25 5.25 -12.81 -3.73
C LEU A 25 5.38 -13.77 -2.55
N TYR A 26 4.27 -14.37 -2.13
CA TYR A 26 4.24 -15.33 -1.05
C TYR A 26 4.33 -16.75 -1.61
N ALA A 27 5.19 -17.59 -1.03
CA ALA A 27 5.27 -19.00 -1.40
C ALA A 27 3.91 -19.67 -1.15
N ARG A 28 3.51 -20.59 -2.04
CA ARG A 28 2.25 -21.34 -1.89
C ARG A 28 2.34 -22.38 -0.78
N GLU A 29 3.53 -22.91 -0.56
CA GLU A 29 3.83 -23.89 0.47
C GLU A 29 4.45 -23.22 1.70
N ALA A 30 3.94 -23.56 2.89
CA ALA A 30 4.54 -23.16 4.15
C ALA A 30 5.60 -24.18 4.60
N ASP A 31 6.58 -23.70 5.37
CA ASP A 31 7.60 -24.53 6.04
C ASP A 31 8.45 -25.43 5.13
N VAL A 32 8.61 -25.06 3.85
CA VAL A 32 9.52 -25.72 2.90
C VAL A 32 10.76 -24.87 2.63
N SER A 33 11.84 -25.50 2.13
CA SER A 33 12.97 -24.74 1.60
C SER A 33 12.54 -23.89 0.41
N PHE A 34 13.17 -22.73 0.21
CA PHE A 34 12.90 -21.88 -0.95
C PHE A 34 13.09 -22.62 -2.29
N SER A 35 14.02 -23.59 -2.34
CA SER A 35 14.26 -24.43 -3.51
C SER A 35 13.11 -25.39 -3.84
N GLU A 36 12.20 -25.64 -2.89
CA GLU A 36 11.07 -26.55 -3.01
C GLU A 36 9.75 -25.83 -3.31
N VAL A 37 9.75 -24.49 -3.31
CA VAL A 37 8.57 -23.68 -3.61
C VAL A 37 8.18 -23.88 -5.08
N SER A 38 6.97 -24.39 -5.31
CA SER A 38 6.50 -24.68 -6.67
C SER A 38 5.95 -23.44 -7.38
N GLY A 39 5.64 -22.39 -6.61
CA GLY A 39 5.19 -21.12 -7.13
C GLY A 39 4.82 -20.11 -6.05
N PHE A 40 4.42 -18.92 -6.50
CA PHE A 40 4.08 -17.80 -5.63
C PHE A 40 2.70 -17.25 -5.95
N ASP A 41 2.01 -16.83 -4.90
CA ASP A 41 0.79 -16.03 -5.00
C ASP A 41 1.16 -14.54 -4.84
N ARG A 42 0.51 -13.71 -5.65
CA ARG A 42 0.82 -12.28 -5.78
C ARG A 42 -0.15 -11.43 -4.99
N TYR A 43 0.39 -10.52 -4.19
CA TYR A 43 -0.39 -9.57 -3.38
C TYR A 43 0.15 -8.15 -3.52
N VAL A 44 -0.69 -7.16 -3.20
CA VAL A 44 -0.21 -5.77 -3.04
C VAL A 44 0.73 -5.73 -1.85
N GLY A 45 1.89 -5.08 -2.06
CA GLY A 45 2.93 -4.95 -1.07
C GLY A 45 3.38 -3.50 -0.89
N GLY A 46 4.04 -3.25 0.23
CA GLY A 46 4.50 -1.92 0.64
C GLY A 46 3.56 -1.25 1.63
N SER A 47 4.11 -0.73 2.74
CA SER A 47 3.31 -0.15 3.82
C SER A 47 2.37 0.98 3.34
N PRO A 48 2.85 1.98 2.57
CA PRO A 48 1.96 3.02 2.03
C PRO A 48 0.88 2.50 1.09
N ALA A 49 1.19 1.49 0.25
CA ALA A 49 0.21 0.88 -0.63
C ALA A 49 -0.84 0.06 0.14
N ASN A 50 -0.44 -0.66 1.18
CA ASN A 50 -1.36 -1.38 2.05
C ASN A 50 -2.28 -0.44 2.82
N ILE A 51 -1.76 0.69 3.32
CA ILE A 51 -2.56 1.73 3.97
C ILE A 51 -3.54 2.33 2.97
N ALA A 52 -3.10 2.68 1.76
CA ALA A 52 -3.96 3.20 0.69
C ALA A 52 -5.11 2.23 0.36
N ALA A 53 -4.82 0.94 0.25
CA ALA A 53 -5.83 -0.10 -0.01
C ALA A 53 -6.78 -0.31 1.17
N ALA A 54 -6.32 -0.09 2.41
CA ALA A 54 -7.15 -0.20 3.61
C ALA A 54 -8.11 0.99 3.75
N VAL A 55 -7.65 2.22 3.49
CA VAL A 55 -8.49 3.44 3.60
C VAL A 55 -9.46 3.61 2.45
N ALA A 56 -9.24 2.93 1.31
CA ALA A 56 -10.13 2.96 0.15
C ALA A 56 -11.26 1.90 0.21
N LYS A 57 -11.25 1.00 1.20
CA LYS A 57 -12.29 0.00 1.45
C LYS A 57 -13.39 0.58 2.32
#